data_AF-A0A2N6D2G3-F1
#
_entry.id   AF-A0A2N6D2G3-F1
#
_cell.length_a   1.000
_cell.length_b   1.000
_cell.length_c   1.000
_cell.angle_alpha   90.00
_cell.angle_beta   90.00
_cell.angle_gamma   90.00
#
_symmetry.space_group_name_H-M   'P 1'
#
loop_
_entity.id
_entity.type
_entity.pdbx_description
1 polymer ?
#
loop_
_entity_poly.entity_id
_entity_poly.type
_entity_poly.pdbx_seq_one_letter_code
_entity_poly.pdbx_strand_id
1 'polypeptide(L)'
;MRNPFSPSIINMLKNCSVAVVMLMTVAGCVVSGPDQNLYNSSLVMAQKGQKENALKNMQTLCSKYPEDKRFCAEAFTLKSELYNDNMNFVKSKLDANPPVSKSVLSAVDKKLSKATAYASNSSETAKYRAKLAEYTKITDQAVMEAKTQSSELEAKGDFFGAYDAALSAKQLDPTVLGPLTDEYGYKAIKSNMPEAEKLLAEDNMKEAKELLTKMAKIDSENSQIKQYLEQATKSDTPDYYIEKGTEARENGELEKALIYFKRALAFPDARQAAQQAIDETRVQLAEVSFLEGV
;
A
#
# COMPACT_ATOMS: atom_id res chain seq x y z
N MET A 1 -13.52 -3.56 58.30
CA MET A 1 -12.68 -3.34 59.49
C MET A 1 -11.76 -2.17 59.20
N ARG A 2 -12.05 -1.03 59.83
CA ARG A 2 -11.29 0.23 59.73
C ARG A 2 -10.33 0.25 60.91
N ASN A 3 -9.05 0.54 60.69
CA ASN A 3 -8.13 0.85 61.79
C ASN A 3 -7.94 2.36 61.91
N PRO A 4 -7.83 2.89 63.14
CA PRO A 4 -8.14 4.28 63.44
C PRO A 4 -6.91 5.16 63.60
N PHE A 5 -7.16 6.45 63.42
CA PHE A 5 -6.35 7.58 63.81
C PHE A 5 -5.89 7.49 65.28
N SER A 6 -4.67 7.97 65.55
CA SER A 6 -4.25 8.47 66.86
C SER A 6 -3.63 9.87 66.72
N PRO A 7 -4.12 10.88 67.44
CA PRO A 7 -3.55 12.23 67.50
C PRO A 7 -2.77 12.48 68.81
N SER A 8 -1.79 13.39 68.77
CA SER A 8 -1.24 14.17 69.91
C SER A 8 -0.29 15.20 69.29
N ILE A 9 -0.50 16.52 69.22
CA ILE A 9 -0.97 17.55 70.17
C ILE A 9 0.00 17.76 71.34
N ILE A 10 0.84 18.80 71.17
CA ILE A 10 1.11 19.94 72.09
C ILE A 10 2.45 20.04 72.86
N ASN A 11 3.12 21.15 72.52
CA ASN A 11 3.96 22.09 73.29
C ASN A 11 5.27 21.63 73.94
N MET A 12 6.37 22.33 73.59
CA MET A 12 6.82 23.48 74.38
C MET A 12 8.09 24.14 73.79
N LEU A 13 7.97 25.44 73.50
CA LEU A 13 8.85 26.52 73.98
C LEU A 13 10.39 26.34 73.86
N LYS A 14 11.04 27.14 73.02
CA LYS A 14 11.66 28.43 73.44
C LYS A 14 12.56 29.02 72.35
N ASN A 15 12.42 30.33 72.21
CA ASN A 15 13.32 31.27 71.54
C ASN A 15 14.80 30.96 71.77
N CYS A 16 15.59 30.95 70.70
CA CYS A 16 16.93 31.52 70.71
C CYS A 16 17.29 31.98 69.30
N SER A 17 17.15 33.29 69.10
CA SER A 17 17.69 34.04 67.98
C SER A 17 19.21 33.98 68.01
N VAL A 18 19.84 33.38 67.00
CA VAL A 18 21.20 33.76 66.57
C VAL A 18 21.22 33.72 65.04
N ALA A 19 21.15 34.91 64.45
CA ALA A 19 21.48 35.13 63.07
C ALA A 19 23.00 34.95 62.88
N VAL A 20 23.40 33.94 62.11
CA VAL A 20 24.72 33.91 61.47
C VAL A 20 24.46 33.99 59.97
N VAL A 21 24.53 35.22 59.46
CA VAL A 21 24.60 35.50 58.02
C VAL A 21 26.02 35.13 57.58
N MET A 22 26.21 33.91 57.10
CA MET A 22 27.35 33.58 56.24
C MET A 22 27.00 34.01 54.81
N LEU A 23 27.52 35.18 54.43
CA LEU A 23 27.61 35.66 53.06
C LEU A 23 28.53 34.72 52.26
N MET A 24 27.94 33.69 51.63
CA MET A 24 28.51 33.13 50.40
C MET A 24 28.02 34.02 49.26
N THR A 25 28.88 34.94 48.81
CA THR A 25 28.69 35.64 47.54
C THR A 25 28.87 34.65 46.40
N VAL A 26 27.82 33.87 46.13
CA VAL A 26 27.60 33.29 44.80
C VAL A 26 27.22 34.49 43.94
N ALA A 27 28.10 34.89 43.02
CA ALA A 27 27.73 35.79 41.93
C ALA A 27 26.74 35.05 41.01
N GLY A 28 25.50 34.87 41.49
CA GLY A 28 24.39 34.43 40.68
C GLY A 28 24.01 35.60 39.78
N CYS A 29 24.45 35.57 38.52
CA CYS A 29 23.84 36.38 37.48
C CYS A 29 22.34 36.09 37.48
N VAL A 30 21.56 37.01 38.04
CA VAL A 30 20.09 36.93 38.01
C VAL A 30 19.68 36.94 36.54
N VAL A 31 19.09 35.84 36.07
CA VAL A 31 18.53 35.74 34.71
C VAL A 31 17.55 36.90 34.52
N SER A 32 17.89 37.82 33.63
CA SER A 32 17.09 39.02 33.37
C SER A 32 15.72 38.66 32.77
N GLY A 33 14.70 39.49 33.00
CA GLY A 33 13.31 39.26 32.56
C GLY A 33 13.14 38.76 31.11
N PRO A 34 13.86 39.31 30.11
CA PRO A 34 13.80 38.83 28.73
C PRO A 34 14.26 37.37 28.54
N ASP A 35 15.30 36.92 29.23
CA ASP A 35 15.83 35.56 29.10
C ASP A 35 14.93 34.54 29.80
N GLN A 36 14.32 34.91 30.94
CA GLN A 36 13.31 34.09 31.60
C GLN A 36 12.04 33.95 30.73
N ASN A 37 11.65 35.02 30.03
CA ASN A 37 10.56 34.96 29.06
C ASN A 37 10.90 34.06 27.86
N LEU A 38 12.15 34.09 27.37
CA LEU A 38 12.61 33.19 26.32
C LEU A 38 12.59 31.73 26.78
N TYR A 39 13.01 31.46 28.02
CA TYR A 39 12.92 30.12 28.60
C TYR A 39 11.47 29.63 28.68
N ASN A 40 10.58 30.40 29.32
CA ASN A 40 9.17 30.04 29.48
C ASN A 40 8.47 29.83 28.12
N SER A 41 8.72 30.72 27.15
CA SER A 41 8.16 30.58 25.80
C SER A 41 8.69 29.34 25.07
N SER A 42 9.96 28.98 25.27
CA SER A 42 10.57 27.79 24.67
C SER A 42 9.99 26.49 25.24
N LEU A 43 9.65 26.45 26.52
CA LEU A 43 8.91 25.33 27.11
C LEU A 43 7.51 25.17 26.47
N VAL A 44 6.80 26.29 26.28
CA VAL A 44 5.50 26.28 25.59
C VAL A 44 5.65 25.85 24.13
N MET A 45 6.71 26.28 23.44
CA MET A 45 7.00 25.83 22.07
C MET A 45 7.20 24.31 22.02
N ALA A 46 7.98 23.74 22.94
CA ALA A 46 8.19 22.30 23.02
C ALA A 46 6.86 21.54 23.21
N GLN A 47 6.01 22.00 24.13
CA GLN A 47 4.68 21.43 24.36
C GLN A 47 3.75 21.52 23.15
N LYS A 48 3.91 22.56 22.32
CA LYS A 48 3.18 22.73 21.05
C LYS A 48 3.81 21.97 19.87
N GLY A 49 4.79 21.10 20.12
CA GLY A 49 5.47 20.30 19.09
C GLY A 49 6.56 21.04 18.32
N GLN A 50 6.86 22.30 18.66
CA GLN A 50 7.93 23.09 18.03
C GLN A 50 9.29 22.82 18.69
N LYS A 51 9.61 21.54 18.91
CA LYS A 51 10.79 21.09 19.67
C LYS A 51 12.13 21.57 19.06
N GLU A 52 12.25 21.65 17.74
CA GLU A 52 13.48 22.13 17.06
C GLU A 52 13.75 23.62 17.36
N ASN A 53 12.69 24.45 17.37
CA ASN A 53 12.81 25.88 17.72
C ASN A 53 13.08 26.06 19.21
N ALA A 54 12.39 25.29 20.06
CA ALA A 54 12.63 25.28 21.50
C ALA A 54 14.08 24.91 21.82
N LEU A 55 14.61 23.86 21.17
CA LEU A 55 16.01 23.43 21.35
C LEU A 55 16.98 24.56 21.00
N LYS A 56 16.79 25.26 19.88
CA LYS A 56 17.65 26.38 19.47
C LYS A 56 17.70 27.48 20.52
N ASN A 57 16.55 27.84 21.09
CA ASN A 57 16.47 28.85 22.16
C ASN A 57 17.13 28.36 23.44
N MET A 58 16.90 27.11 23.83
CA MET A 58 17.51 26.52 25.04
C MET A 58 19.02 26.39 24.92
N GLN A 59 19.54 26.05 23.74
CA GLN A 59 21.00 26.05 23.46
C GLN A 59 21.60 27.45 23.55
N THR A 60 20.86 28.47 23.11
CA THR A 60 21.29 29.88 23.21
C THR A 60 21.36 30.31 24.67
N LEU A 61 20.35 29.98 25.47
CA LEU A 61 20.32 30.26 26.90
C LEU A 61 21.40 29.49 27.68
N CYS A 62 21.60 28.21 27.37
CA CYS A 62 22.66 27.39 27.97
C CYS A 62 24.06 27.96 27.67
N SER A 63 24.32 28.38 26.44
CA SER A 63 25.60 29.00 26.06
C SER A 63 25.83 30.34 26.77
N LYS A 64 24.76 31.13 26.97
CA LYS A 64 24.81 32.43 27.64
C LYS A 64 24.98 32.32 29.16
N TYR A 65 24.42 31.27 29.76
CA TYR A 65 24.40 31.03 31.20
C TYR A 65 24.80 29.57 31.54
N PRO A 66 26.07 29.19 31.35
CA PRO A 66 26.52 27.80 31.53
C PRO A 66 26.39 27.30 32.99
N GLU A 67 26.43 28.21 33.97
CA GLU A 67 26.25 27.88 35.39
C GLU A 67 24.79 27.59 35.77
N ASP A 68 23.82 28.09 34.98
CA ASP A 68 22.41 27.77 35.18
C ASP A 68 22.08 26.43 34.51
N LYS A 69 22.22 25.37 35.30
CA LYS A 69 22.01 23.99 34.85
C LYS A 69 20.64 23.73 34.23
N ARG A 70 19.62 24.56 34.50
CA ARG A 70 18.26 24.37 33.98
C ARG A 70 18.23 24.45 32.46
N PHE A 71 18.88 25.46 31.86
CA PHE A 71 18.86 25.67 30.41
C PHE A 71 19.58 24.56 29.67
N CYS A 72 20.74 24.14 30.19
CA CYS A 72 21.52 23.08 29.58
C CYS A 72 20.86 21.70 29.75
N ALA A 73 20.23 21.43 30.90
CA ALA A 73 19.46 20.20 31.12
C ALA A 73 18.25 20.11 30.18
N GLU A 74 17.53 21.21 29.99
CA GLU A 74 16.38 21.26 29.08
C GLU A 74 16.81 21.12 27.61
N ALA A 75 17.89 21.81 27.21
CA ALA A 75 18.47 21.65 25.87
C ALA A 75 18.90 20.19 25.61
N PHE A 76 19.49 19.52 26.60
CA PHE A 76 19.86 18.11 26.49
C PHE A 76 18.63 17.21 26.37
N THR A 77 17.58 17.46 27.17
CA THR A 77 16.32 16.71 27.13
C THR A 77 15.64 16.83 25.77
N LEU A 78 15.46 18.06 25.27
CA LEU A 78 14.87 18.30 23.94
C LEU A 78 15.68 17.67 22.82
N LYS A 79 17.02 17.71 22.90
CA LYS A 79 17.91 17.04 21.95
C LYS A 79 17.69 15.52 21.97
N SER A 80 17.60 14.91 23.15
CA SER A 80 17.34 13.47 23.30
C SER A 80 15.97 13.07 22.78
N GLU A 81 14.93 13.86 23.05
CA GLU A 81 13.59 13.63 22.51
C GLU A 81 13.56 13.71 20.99
N LEU A 82 14.15 14.74 20.39
CA LEU A 82 14.23 14.88 18.93
C LEU A 82 15.00 13.71 18.29
N TYR A 83 16.07 13.25 18.92
CA TYR A 83 16.78 12.04 18.50
C TYR A 83 15.84 10.82 18.51
N ASN A 84 15.19 10.56 19.65
CA ASN A 84 14.33 9.40 19.86
C ASN A 84 13.12 9.42 18.91
N ASP A 85 12.44 10.56 18.75
CA ASP A 85 11.27 10.72 17.87
C ASP A 85 11.63 10.36 16.41
N ASN A 86 12.80 10.83 15.94
CA ASN A 86 13.26 10.51 14.59
C ASN A 86 13.72 9.04 14.47
N MET A 87 14.45 8.52 15.45
CA MET A 87 14.93 7.14 15.44
C MET A 87 13.80 6.12 15.57
N ASN A 88 12.76 6.40 16.34
CA ASN A 88 11.59 5.51 16.46
C ASN A 88 10.91 5.33 15.10
N PHE A 89 10.77 6.40 14.31
CA PHE A 89 10.27 6.29 12.94
C PHE A 89 11.20 5.41 12.08
N VAL A 90 12.51 5.67 12.09
CA VAL A 90 13.50 4.90 11.31
C VAL A 90 13.42 3.41 11.65
N LYS A 91 13.44 3.07 12.95
CA LYS A 91 13.31 1.70 13.47
C LYS A 91 12.04 1.04 12.98
N SER A 92 10.89 1.71 13.15
CA SER A 92 9.59 1.15 12.74
C SER A 92 9.49 0.80 11.25
N LYS A 93 10.27 1.47 10.39
CA LYS A 93 10.26 1.24 8.94
C LYS A 93 11.35 0.29 8.49
N LEU A 94 12.55 0.39 9.06
CA LEU A 94 13.66 -0.46 8.68
C LEU A 94 13.68 -1.79 9.43
N ASP A 95 12.96 -1.97 10.54
CA ASP A 95 12.85 -3.28 11.21
C ASP A 95 11.74 -4.17 10.63
N ALA A 96 10.94 -3.64 9.69
CA ALA A 96 10.07 -4.44 8.83
C ALA A 96 10.87 -5.16 7.74
N ASN A 97 10.33 -6.21 7.13
CA ASN A 97 11.00 -6.94 6.05
C ASN A 97 11.05 -6.10 4.75
N PRO A 98 12.16 -6.11 4.00
CA PRO A 98 12.22 -5.51 2.66
C PRO A 98 11.43 -6.38 1.64
N PRO A 99 11.07 -5.84 0.46
CA PRO A 99 11.30 -4.46 0.01
C PRO A 99 10.35 -3.45 0.65
N VAL A 100 10.77 -2.18 0.66
CA VAL A 100 10.01 -1.04 1.17
C VAL A 100 9.94 0.05 0.10
N SER A 101 8.82 0.76 -0.03
CA SER A 101 8.65 1.75 -1.09
C SER A 101 9.68 2.88 -1.04
N LYS A 102 10.05 3.43 -2.20
CA LYS A 102 11.01 4.54 -2.30
C LYS A 102 10.57 5.79 -1.54
N SER A 103 9.26 6.04 -1.48
CA SER A 103 8.72 7.16 -0.70
C SER A 103 8.99 6.99 0.80
N VAL A 104 8.85 5.77 1.32
CA VAL A 104 9.18 5.45 2.71
C VAL A 104 10.69 5.52 2.93
N LEU A 105 11.51 4.98 2.03
CA LEU A 105 12.98 5.05 2.15
C LEU A 105 13.48 6.50 2.13
N SER A 106 12.91 7.37 1.30
CA SER A 106 13.23 8.82 1.30
C SER A 106 12.82 9.49 2.62
N ALA A 107 11.66 9.13 3.18
CA ALA A 107 11.24 9.64 4.48
C ALA A 107 12.18 9.16 5.61
N VAL A 108 12.61 7.89 5.56
CA VAL A 108 13.59 7.32 6.49
C VAL A 108 14.92 8.05 6.40
N ASP A 109 15.46 8.30 5.20
CA ASP A 109 16.74 9.04 5.04
C ASP A 109 16.67 10.45 5.66
N LYS A 110 15.56 11.17 5.42
CA LYS A 110 15.32 12.49 6.03
C LYS A 110 15.31 12.42 7.55
N LYS A 111 14.59 11.43 8.11
CA LYS A 111 14.48 11.23 9.58
C LYS A 111 15.81 10.80 10.18
N LEU A 112 16.55 9.92 9.52
CA LEU A 112 17.86 9.46 9.97
C LEU A 112 18.90 10.58 9.92
N SER A 113 18.85 11.44 8.91
CA SER A 113 19.70 12.63 8.82
C SER A 113 19.42 13.62 9.95
N LYS A 114 18.14 13.84 10.29
CA LYS A 114 17.75 14.63 11.47
C LYS A 114 18.22 13.99 12.78
N ALA A 115 18.01 12.69 12.97
CA ALA A 115 18.49 11.98 14.15
C ALA A 115 20.02 12.10 14.32
N THR A 116 20.77 11.99 13.22
CA THR A 116 22.24 12.13 13.23
C THR A 116 22.68 13.50 13.75
N ALA A 117 21.96 14.58 13.41
CA ALA A 117 22.27 15.92 13.92
C ALA A 117 22.07 16.07 15.44
N TYR A 118 21.21 15.23 16.05
CA TYR A 118 20.92 15.24 17.49
C TYR A 118 21.61 14.11 18.26
N ALA A 119 22.35 13.24 17.59
CA ALA A 119 22.93 12.07 18.22
C ALA A 119 24.05 12.44 19.21
N SER A 120 24.09 11.79 20.37
CA SER A 120 25.21 11.87 21.32
C SER A 120 26.32 10.86 21.00
N ASN A 121 26.00 9.81 20.24
CA ASN A 121 26.93 8.86 19.65
C ASN A 121 26.43 8.48 18.25
N SER A 122 27.35 8.17 17.33
CA SER A 122 27.01 7.90 15.92
C SER A 122 26.80 6.41 15.59
N SER A 123 26.97 5.50 16.56
CA SER A 123 26.95 4.05 16.29
C SER A 123 25.59 3.57 15.81
N GLU A 124 24.51 3.99 16.48
CA GLU A 124 23.15 3.56 16.13
C GLU A 124 22.68 4.17 14.80
N THR A 125 22.96 5.46 14.55
CA THR A 125 22.62 6.10 13.28
C THR A 125 23.43 5.53 12.11
N ALA A 126 24.70 5.16 12.34
CA ALA A 126 25.52 4.46 11.34
C ALA A 126 24.94 3.08 10.99
N LYS A 127 24.52 2.30 12.00
CA LYS A 127 23.85 0.99 11.79
C LYS A 127 22.62 1.14 10.90
N TYR A 128 21.73 2.09 11.20
CA TYR A 128 20.52 2.28 10.40
C TYR A 128 20.79 2.93 9.04
N ARG A 129 21.91 3.64 8.86
CA ARG A 129 22.33 4.14 7.54
C ARG A 129 22.80 3.02 6.63
N ALA A 130 23.53 2.03 7.17
CA ALA A 130 23.86 0.82 6.44
C ALA A 130 22.60 0.03 6.05
N LYS A 131 21.66 -0.14 6.99
CA LYS A 131 20.38 -0.83 6.75
C LYS A 131 19.51 -0.12 5.69
N LEU A 132 19.48 1.21 5.70
CA LEU A 132 18.82 2.01 4.66
C LEU A 132 19.43 1.74 3.28
N ALA A 133 20.77 1.72 3.17
CA ALA A 133 21.43 1.44 1.89
C ALA A 133 21.12 0.03 1.36
N GLU A 134 21.07 -0.96 2.24
CA GLU A 134 20.66 -2.32 1.91
C GLU A 134 19.21 -2.38 1.42
N TYR A 135 18.27 -1.74 2.12
CA TYR A 135 16.86 -1.72 1.71
C TYR A 135 16.64 -0.99 0.40
N THR A 136 17.36 0.12 0.18
CA THR A 136 17.36 0.82 -1.11
C THR A 136 17.81 -0.11 -2.23
N LYS A 137 18.91 -0.84 -2.05
CA LYS A 137 19.38 -1.81 -3.05
C LYS A 137 18.34 -2.89 -3.36
N ILE A 138 17.73 -3.48 -2.33
CA ILE A 138 16.71 -4.54 -2.51
C ILE A 138 15.47 -3.99 -3.23
N THR A 139 14.99 -2.81 -2.83
CA THR A 139 13.86 -2.14 -3.49
C THR A 139 14.18 -1.79 -4.94
N ASP A 140 15.35 -1.21 -5.21
CA ASP A 140 15.78 -0.87 -6.57
C ASP A 140 15.90 -2.11 -7.45
N GLN A 141 16.41 -3.21 -6.91
CA GLN A 141 16.47 -4.48 -7.61
C GLN A 141 15.07 -5.01 -7.94
N ALA A 142 14.14 -5.03 -6.99
CA ALA A 142 12.77 -5.48 -7.23
C ALA A 142 12.04 -4.61 -8.29
N VAL A 143 12.24 -3.29 -8.26
CA VAL A 143 11.69 -2.38 -9.28
C VAL A 143 12.31 -2.64 -10.65
N MET A 144 13.62 -2.89 -10.71
CA MET A 144 14.33 -3.20 -11.94
C MET A 144 13.89 -4.54 -12.52
N GLU A 145 13.75 -5.58 -11.69
CA GLU A 145 13.28 -6.91 -12.11
C GLU A 145 11.87 -6.82 -12.69
N ALA A 146 10.94 -6.15 -12.00
CA ALA A 146 9.58 -5.94 -12.50
C ALA A 146 9.58 -5.16 -13.83
N LYS A 147 10.40 -4.12 -13.95
CA LYS A 147 10.55 -3.35 -15.19
C LYS A 147 11.06 -4.22 -16.32
N THR A 148 12.17 -4.93 -16.12
CA THR A 148 12.77 -5.81 -17.13
C THR A 148 11.80 -6.90 -17.57
N GLN A 149 11.18 -7.61 -16.62
CA GLN A 149 10.20 -8.65 -16.92
C GLN A 149 9.01 -8.09 -17.71
N SER A 150 8.48 -6.93 -17.32
CA SER A 150 7.37 -6.31 -18.04
C SER A 150 7.74 -5.95 -19.48
N SER A 151 8.94 -5.41 -19.72
CA SER A 151 9.43 -5.09 -21.06
C SER A 151 9.70 -6.34 -21.92
N GLU A 152 10.18 -7.43 -21.32
CA GLU A 152 10.36 -8.71 -22.02
C GLU A 152 9.02 -9.34 -22.46
N LEU A 153 7.98 -9.21 -21.63
CA LEU A 153 6.63 -9.68 -21.95
C LEU A 153 5.98 -8.81 -23.02
N GLU A 154 6.16 -7.49 -22.93
CA GLU A 154 5.73 -6.55 -23.96
C GLU A 154 6.36 -6.87 -25.32
N ALA A 155 7.67 -7.13 -25.36
CA ALA A 155 8.38 -7.46 -26.60
C ALA A 155 7.87 -8.76 -27.26
N LYS A 156 7.24 -9.65 -26.47
CA LYS A 156 6.59 -10.88 -26.95
C LYS A 156 5.11 -10.68 -27.34
N GLY A 157 4.57 -9.47 -27.15
CA GLY A 157 3.16 -9.17 -27.35
C GLY A 157 2.24 -9.61 -26.21
N ASP A 158 2.78 -10.12 -25.10
CA ASP A 158 2.00 -10.52 -23.92
C ASP A 158 1.74 -9.30 -23.01
N PHE A 159 0.76 -8.48 -23.40
CA PHE A 159 0.44 -7.26 -22.67
C PHE A 159 -0.25 -7.50 -21.32
N PHE A 160 -0.98 -8.61 -21.14
CA PHE A 160 -1.52 -8.99 -19.82
C PHE A 160 -0.38 -9.32 -18.86
N GLY A 161 0.57 -10.15 -19.30
CA GLY A 161 1.76 -10.47 -18.51
C GLY A 161 2.61 -9.22 -18.21
N ALA A 162 2.80 -8.35 -19.21
CA ALA A 162 3.55 -7.10 -19.02
C ALA A 162 2.89 -6.19 -17.98
N TYR A 163 1.56 -6.04 -18.03
CA TYR A 163 0.77 -5.32 -17.03
C TYR A 163 0.94 -5.91 -15.63
N ASP A 164 0.74 -7.22 -15.48
CA ASP A 164 0.82 -7.90 -14.17
C ASP A 164 2.22 -7.79 -13.55
N ALA A 165 3.27 -7.94 -14.38
CA ALA A 165 4.66 -7.79 -13.95
C ALA A 165 4.93 -6.37 -13.41
N ALA A 166 4.53 -5.32 -14.15
CA ALA A 166 4.70 -3.94 -13.70
C ALA A 166 3.86 -3.62 -12.45
N LEU A 167 2.61 -4.10 -12.41
CA LEU A 167 1.68 -3.87 -11.31
C LEU A 167 2.19 -4.48 -9.99
N SER A 168 2.79 -5.68 -10.05
CA SER A 168 3.25 -6.42 -8.87
C SER A 168 4.20 -5.63 -7.94
N ALA A 169 4.97 -4.71 -8.52
CA ALA A 169 5.93 -3.86 -7.83
C ALA A 169 5.54 -2.36 -7.86
N LYS A 170 4.39 -1.97 -8.42
CA LYS A 170 3.99 -0.56 -8.59
C LYS A 170 4.04 0.23 -7.29
N GLN A 171 3.65 -0.36 -6.15
CA GLN A 171 3.73 0.32 -4.85
C GLN A 171 5.16 0.68 -4.40
N LEU A 172 6.18 -0.01 -4.92
CA LEU A 172 7.58 0.23 -4.56
C LEU A 172 8.11 1.52 -5.19
N ASP A 173 7.77 1.76 -6.46
CA ASP A 173 8.08 2.98 -7.19
C ASP A 173 6.96 3.34 -8.19
N PRO A 174 5.89 4.02 -7.72
CA PRO A 174 4.76 4.40 -8.58
C PRO A 174 5.16 5.35 -9.71
N THR A 175 6.27 6.07 -9.57
CA THR A 175 6.72 7.04 -10.59
C THR A 175 7.32 6.36 -11.81
N VAL A 176 7.95 5.20 -11.61
CA VAL A 176 8.57 4.41 -12.67
C VAL A 176 7.60 3.37 -13.22
N LEU A 177 6.94 2.62 -12.34
CA LEU A 177 6.10 1.49 -12.74
C LEU A 177 4.64 1.88 -13.01
N GLY A 178 4.18 3.02 -12.47
CA GLY A 178 2.83 3.54 -12.71
C GLY A 178 2.56 3.77 -14.19
N PRO A 179 3.36 4.60 -14.90
CA PRO A 179 3.20 4.82 -16.33
C PRO A 179 3.23 3.54 -17.16
N LEU A 180 4.12 2.60 -16.82
CA LEU A 180 4.21 1.30 -17.51
C LEU A 180 2.95 0.45 -17.30
N THR A 181 2.43 0.42 -16.06
CA THR A 181 1.18 -0.28 -15.75
C THR A 181 0.02 0.30 -16.57
N ASP A 182 -0.08 1.63 -16.66
CA ASP A 182 -1.16 2.29 -17.40
C ASP A 182 -1.02 2.05 -18.92
N GLU A 183 0.20 2.13 -19.46
CA GLU A 183 0.50 1.85 -20.86
C GLU A 183 0.20 0.39 -21.26
N TYR A 184 0.70 -0.57 -20.48
CA TYR A 184 0.48 -1.99 -20.75
C TYR A 184 -0.96 -2.39 -20.53
N GLY A 185 -1.65 -1.80 -19.55
CA GLY A 185 -3.08 -1.98 -19.36
C GLY A 185 -3.89 -1.54 -20.57
N TYR A 186 -3.59 -0.34 -21.10
CA TYR A 186 -4.21 0.15 -22.33
C TYR A 186 -3.92 -0.76 -23.53
N LYS A 187 -2.67 -1.17 -23.74
CA LYS A 187 -2.28 -2.08 -24.83
C LYS A 187 -2.97 -3.46 -24.70
N ALA A 188 -3.09 -4.00 -23.50
CA ALA A 188 -3.77 -5.26 -23.23
C ALA A 188 -5.26 -5.19 -23.62
N ILE A 189 -5.98 -4.17 -23.16
CA ILE A 189 -7.39 -3.98 -23.51
C ILE A 189 -7.54 -3.76 -25.02
N LYS A 190 -6.75 -2.85 -25.61
CA LYS A 190 -6.85 -2.50 -27.03
C LYS A 190 -6.61 -3.69 -27.96
N SER A 191 -5.62 -4.53 -27.65
CA SER A 191 -5.26 -5.69 -28.48
C SER A 191 -6.25 -6.85 -28.33
N ASN A 192 -6.94 -6.97 -27.19
CA ASN A 192 -7.83 -8.09 -26.90
C ASN A 192 -9.32 -7.76 -27.11
N MET A 193 -9.70 -6.48 -27.18
CA MET A 193 -11.11 -6.11 -27.41
C MET A 193 -11.68 -6.69 -28.71
N PRO A 194 -10.99 -6.66 -29.88
CA PRO A 194 -11.51 -7.26 -31.10
C PRO A 194 -11.75 -8.78 -30.98
N GLU A 195 -10.90 -9.48 -30.24
CA GLU A 195 -11.09 -10.91 -29.98
C GLU A 195 -12.29 -11.16 -29.05
N ALA A 196 -12.48 -10.33 -28.01
CA ALA A 196 -13.67 -10.41 -27.18
C ALA A 196 -14.96 -10.17 -27.98
N GLU A 197 -14.96 -9.19 -28.89
CA GLU A 197 -16.08 -8.92 -29.80
C GLU A 197 -16.36 -10.09 -30.74
N LYS A 198 -15.30 -10.71 -31.28
CA LYS A 198 -15.42 -11.90 -32.12
C LYS A 198 -16.00 -13.08 -31.33
N LEU A 199 -15.50 -13.34 -30.13
CA LEU A 199 -16.00 -14.41 -29.27
C LEU A 199 -17.48 -14.21 -28.92
N LEU A 200 -17.91 -12.97 -28.67
CA LEU A 200 -19.33 -12.64 -28.47
C LEU A 200 -20.16 -12.87 -29.74
N ALA A 201 -19.65 -12.48 -30.92
CA ALA A 201 -20.35 -12.68 -32.19
C ALA A 201 -20.48 -14.17 -32.58
N GLU A 202 -19.54 -15.01 -32.14
CA GLU A 202 -19.55 -16.47 -32.35
C GLU A 202 -20.29 -17.23 -31.24
N ASP A 203 -20.98 -16.51 -30.34
CA ASP A 203 -21.63 -17.00 -29.13
C ASP A 203 -20.74 -17.86 -28.22
N ASN A 204 -19.43 -17.59 -28.23
CA ASN A 204 -18.45 -18.26 -27.38
C ASN A 204 -18.38 -17.56 -26.01
N MET A 205 -19.50 -17.59 -25.27
CA MET A 205 -19.71 -16.73 -24.09
C MET A 205 -18.74 -17.02 -22.96
N LYS A 206 -18.33 -18.28 -22.79
CA LYS A 206 -17.40 -18.68 -21.73
C LYS A 206 -16.03 -18.04 -21.92
N GLU A 207 -15.43 -18.21 -23.09
CA GLU A 207 -14.12 -17.64 -23.45
C GLU A 207 -14.19 -16.11 -23.49
N ALA A 208 -15.28 -15.54 -24.02
CA ALA A 208 -15.52 -14.10 -23.99
C ALA A 208 -15.50 -13.57 -22.54
N LYS A 209 -16.27 -14.19 -21.65
CA LYS A 209 -16.36 -13.84 -20.22
C LYS A 209 -15.02 -13.94 -19.51
N GLU A 210 -14.23 -14.99 -19.77
CA GLU A 210 -12.89 -15.14 -19.20
C GLU A 210 -11.96 -14.00 -19.64
N LEU A 211 -11.95 -13.66 -20.94
CA LEU A 211 -11.15 -12.57 -21.47
C LEU A 211 -11.59 -11.20 -20.94
N LEU A 212 -12.89 -10.93 -20.94
CA LEU A 212 -13.51 -9.71 -20.42
C LEU A 212 -13.24 -9.54 -18.92
N THR A 213 -13.24 -10.64 -18.15
CA THR A 213 -12.89 -10.61 -16.72
C THR A 213 -11.44 -10.18 -16.52
N LYS A 214 -10.51 -10.63 -17.37
CA LYS A 214 -9.11 -10.17 -17.32
C LYS A 214 -9.01 -8.69 -17.63
N MET A 215 -9.71 -8.21 -18.66
CA MET A 215 -9.73 -6.78 -19.02
C MET A 215 -10.38 -5.92 -17.92
N ALA A 216 -11.43 -6.39 -17.26
CA ALA A 216 -12.10 -5.70 -16.16
C ALA A 216 -11.24 -5.56 -14.89
N LYS A 217 -10.22 -6.43 -14.70
CA LYS A 217 -9.23 -6.25 -13.63
C LYS A 217 -8.27 -5.09 -13.89
N ILE A 218 -8.05 -4.75 -15.16
CA ILE A 218 -7.19 -3.64 -15.59
C ILE A 218 -7.95 -2.32 -15.50
N ASP A 219 -9.14 -2.27 -16.11
CA ASP A 219 -10.00 -1.09 -16.14
C ASP A 219 -11.43 -1.51 -15.81
N SER A 220 -11.73 -1.53 -14.51
CA SER A 220 -13.04 -1.92 -14.01
C SER A 220 -14.13 -0.92 -14.37
N GLU A 221 -13.79 0.31 -14.78
CA GLU A 221 -14.75 1.38 -15.06
C GLU A 221 -15.08 1.52 -16.55
N ASN A 222 -14.39 0.79 -17.42
CA ASN A 222 -14.68 0.76 -18.84
C ASN A 222 -16.11 0.29 -19.15
N SER A 223 -16.93 1.17 -19.70
CA SER A 223 -18.35 0.90 -19.96
C SER A 223 -18.56 -0.25 -20.95
N GLN A 224 -17.71 -0.36 -21.98
CA GLN A 224 -17.81 -1.40 -22.99
C GLN A 224 -17.47 -2.78 -22.39
N ILE A 225 -16.38 -2.88 -21.60
CA ILE A 225 -16.04 -4.12 -20.90
C ILE A 225 -17.18 -4.54 -19.96
N LYS A 226 -17.75 -3.61 -19.19
CA LYS A 226 -18.89 -3.90 -18.29
C LYS A 226 -20.08 -4.47 -19.05
N GLN A 227 -20.49 -3.83 -20.14
CA GLN A 227 -21.64 -4.25 -20.95
C GLN A 227 -21.42 -5.65 -21.54
N TYR A 228 -20.26 -5.87 -22.16
CA TYR A 228 -19.90 -7.15 -22.76
C TYR A 228 -19.78 -8.27 -21.73
N LEU A 229 -19.20 -7.98 -20.56
CA LEU A 229 -19.08 -8.95 -19.47
C LEU A 229 -20.45 -9.33 -18.92
N GLU A 230 -21.37 -8.37 -18.79
CA GLU A 230 -22.75 -8.63 -18.38
C GLU A 230 -23.48 -9.51 -19.40
N GLN A 231 -23.36 -9.20 -20.69
CA GLN A 231 -23.91 -10.02 -21.78
C GLN A 231 -23.38 -11.45 -21.71
N ALA A 232 -22.06 -11.63 -21.68
CA ALA A 232 -21.44 -12.94 -21.60
C ALA A 232 -21.86 -13.70 -20.32
N THR A 233 -21.99 -13.01 -19.19
CA THR A 233 -22.41 -13.62 -17.92
C THR A 233 -23.86 -14.11 -17.96
N LYS A 234 -24.76 -13.35 -18.59
CA LYS A 234 -26.17 -13.74 -18.75
C LYS A 234 -26.34 -14.91 -19.73
N SER A 235 -25.52 -14.94 -20.78
CA SER A 235 -25.62 -15.93 -21.85
C SER A 235 -24.77 -17.18 -21.62
N ASP A 236 -23.77 -17.16 -20.73
CA ASP A 236 -22.98 -18.34 -20.34
C ASP A 236 -23.78 -19.26 -19.39
N THR A 237 -24.88 -19.81 -19.89
CA THR A 237 -25.81 -20.68 -19.17
C THR A 237 -26.23 -21.87 -20.04
N PRO A 238 -26.58 -23.02 -19.43
CA PRO A 238 -27.05 -24.17 -20.21
C PRO A 238 -28.33 -23.87 -20.99
N ASP A 239 -29.27 -23.15 -20.38
CA ASP A 239 -30.57 -22.81 -21.00
C ASP A 239 -30.38 -22.00 -22.28
N TYR A 240 -29.51 -20.98 -22.24
CA TYR A 240 -29.19 -20.17 -23.41
C TYR A 240 -28.65 -21.03 -24.58
N TYR A 241 -27.71 -21.94 -24.29
CA TYR A 241 -27.14 -22.80 -25.32
C TYR A 241 -28.14 -23.85 -25.83
N ILE A 242 -29.00 -24.41 -24.98
CA ILE A 242 -30.06 -25.35 -25.40
C ILE A 242 -31.07 -24.64 -26.30
N GLU A 243 -31.50 -23.43 -25.93
CA GLU A 243 -32.45 -22.63 -26.71
C GLU A 243 -31.87 -22.31 -28.10
N LYS A 244 -30.63 -21.79 -28.16
CA LYS A 244 -29.94 -21.49 -29.41
C LYS A 244 -29.69 -22.73 -30.28
N GLY A 245 -29.36 -23.86 -29.66
CA GLY A 245 -29.20 -25.13 -30.36
C GLY A 245 -30.52 -25.61 -30.98
N THR A 246 -31.63 -25.45 -30.25
CA THR A 246 -32.96 -25.83 -30.73
C THR A 246 -33.41 -24.94 -31.88
N GLU A 247 -33.24 -23.61 -31.76
CA GLU A 247 -33.52 -22.64 -32.82
C GLU A 247 -32.71 -22.94 -34.10
N ALA A 248 -31.41 -23.20 -33.96
CA ALA A 248 -30.57 -23.58 -35.10
C ALA A 248 -31.02 -24.89 -35.76
N ARG A 249 -31.41 -25.89 -34.95
CA ARG A 249 -31.91 -27.18 -35.44
C ARG A 249 -33.20 -27.01 -36.23
N GLU A 250 -34.15 -26.22 -35.72
CA GLU A 250 -35.43 -25.94 -36.38
C GLU A 250 -35.26 -25.18 -37.71
N ASN A 251 -34.23 -24.35 -37.81
CA ASN A 251 -33.86 -23.66 -39.05
C ASN A 251 -33.04 -24.52 -40.04
N GLY A 252 -32.77 -25.79 -39.71
CA GLY A 252 -31.96 -26.69 -40.53
C GLY A 252 -30.44 -26.44 -40.44
N GLU A 253 -29.99 -25.56 -39.55
CA GLU A 253 -28.57 -25.27 -39.29
C GLU A 253 -27.97 -26.34 -38.36
N LEU A 254 -28.04 -27.62 -38.76
CA LEU A 254 -27.78 -28.77 -37.88
C LEU A 254 -26.35 -28.80 -37.29
N GLU A 255 -25.33 -28.42 -38.07
CA GLU A 255 -23.95 -28.34 -37.55
C GLU A 255 -23.80 -27.28 -36.45
N LYS A 256 -24.47 -26.15 -36.62
CA LYS A 256 -24.47 -25.05 -35.66
C LYS A 256 -25.25 -25.45 -34.39
N ALA A 257 -26.37 -26.16 -34.54
CA ALA A 257 -27.10 -26.74 -33.42
C ALA A 257 -26.20 -27.65 -32.57
N LEU A 258 -25.42 -28.53 -33.22
CA LEU A 258 -24.46 -29.39 -32.53
C LEU A 258 -23.39 -28.60 -31.76
N ILE A 259 -22.93 -27.45 -32.28
CA ILE A 259 -21.97 -26.58 -31.57
C ILE A 259 -22.59 -26.07 -30.27
N TYR A 260 -23.82 -25.54 -30.31
CA TYR A 260 -24.50 -25.04 -29.12
C TYR A 260 -24.78 -26.14 -28.09
N PHE A 261 -25.29 -27.30 -28.50
CA PHE A 261 -25.52 -28.39 -27.55
C PHE A 261 -24.21 -28.93 -26.94
N LYS A 262 -23.10 -28.94 -27.69
CA LYS A 262 -21.77 -29.26 -27.13
C LYS A 262 -21.30 -28.22 -26.11
N ARG A 263 -21.65 -26.94 -26.29
CA ARG A 263 -21.40 -25.90 -25.27
C ARG A 263 -22.24 -26.15 -24.01
N ALA A 264 -23.52 -26.53 -24.17
CA ALA A 264 -24.40 -26.91 -23.06
C ALA A 264 -23.89 -28.14 -22.28
N LEU A 265 -23.23 -29.10 -22.94
CA LEU A 265 -22.61 -30.27 -22.27
C LEU A 265 -21.54 -29.91 -21.22
N ALA A 266 -20.94 -28.72 -21.30
CA ALA A 266 -19.98 -28.26 -20.31
C ALA A 266 -20.61 -28.05 -18.92
N PHE A 267 -21.94 -27.89 -18.85
CA PHE A 267 -22.70 -27.65 -17.62
C PHE A 267 -23.21 -28.97 -17.03
N PRO A 268 -22.80 -29.36 -15.81
CA PRO A 268 -23.11 -30.67 -15.23
C PRO A 268 -24.60 -31.00 -15.13
N ASP A 269 -25.42 -30.01 -14.83
CA ASP A 269 -26.88 -30.09 -14.66
C ASP A 269 -27.63 -30.27 -15.99
N ALA A 270 -27.05 -29.82 -17.10
CA ALA A 270 -27.65 -29.93 -18.43
C ALA A 270 -27.12 -31.09 -19.28
N ARG A 271 -26.12 -31.84 -18.79
CA ARG A 271 -25.43 -32.89 -19.57
C ARG A 271 -26.37 -33.89 -20.25
N GLN A 272 -27.36 -34.40 -19.50
CA GLN A 272 -28.28 -35.40 -20.04
C GLN A 272 -29.15 -34.81 -21.16
N ALA A 273 -29.75 -33.64 -20.93
CA ALA A 273 -30.59 -32.97 -21.92
C ALA A 273 -29.79 -32.57 -23.17
N ALA A 274 -28.59 -32.01 -22.98
CA ALA A 274 -27.69 -31.65 -24.07
C ALA A 274 -27.21 -32.87 -24.87
N GLN A 275 -26.91 -33.98 -24.20
CA GLN A 275 -26.52 -35.23 -24.88
C GLN A 275 -27.67 -35.77 -25.74
N GLN A 276 -28.88 -35.79 -25.19
CA GLN A 276 -30.07 -36.21 -25.95
C GLN A 276 -30.28 -35.31 -27.18
N ALA A 277 -30.18 -34.00 -27.02
CA ALA A 277 -30.33 -33.06 -28.14
C ALA A 277 -29.23 -33.25 -29.22
N ILE A 278 -28.00 -33.58 -28.82
CA ILE A 278 -26.92 -33.94 -29.75
C ILE A 278 -27.27 -35.19 -30.54
N ASP A 279 -27.75 -36.24 -29.88
CA ASP A 279 -28.04 -37.51 -30.52
C ASP A 279 -29.23 -37.38 -31.49
N GLU A 280 -30.28 -36.66 -31.11
CA GLU A 280 -31.40 -36.32 -32.00
C GLU A 280 -30.94 -35.52 -33.22
N THR A 281 -30.08 -34.52 -33.03
CA THR A 281 -29.57 -33.67 -34.12
C THR A 281 -28.67 -34.47 -35.07
N ARG A 282 -27.89 -35.43 -34.56
CA ARG A 282 -27.07 -36.33 -35.38
C ARG A 282 -27.90 -37.26 -36.25
N VAL A 283 -29.01 -37.76 -35.73
CA VAL A 283 -29.96 -38.57 -36.51
C VAL A 283 -30.54 -37.73 -37.65
N GLN A 284 -31.01 -36.51 -37.36
CA GLN A 284 -31.52 -35.60 -38.39
C GLN A 284 -30.46 -35.26 -39.44
N LEU A 285 -29.21 -35.02 -39.03
CA LEU A 285 -28.11 -34.74 -39.95
C LEU A 285 -27.87 -35.92 -40.91
N ALA A 286 -27.87 -37.15 -40.38
CA ALA A 286 -27.72 -38.36 -41.19
C ALA A 286 -28.89 -38.56 -42.16
N GLU A 287 -30.13 -38.26 -41.73
CA GLU A 287 -31.31 -38.32 -42.59
C GLU A 287 -31.23 -37.32 -43.75
N VAL A 288 -30.82 -36.07 -43.47
CA VAL A 288 -30.63 -35.04 -44.50
C VAL A 288 -29.53 -35.45 -45.48
N SER A 289 -28.36 -35.87 -44.99
CA SER A 289 -27.26 -36.31 -45.87
C SER A 289 -27.66 -37.50 -46.75
N PHE A 290 -28.39 -38.47 -46.19
CA PHE A 290 -28.89 -39.62 -46.95
C PHE A 290 -29.85 -39.20 -48.06
N LEU A 291 -30.77 -38.27 -47.78
CA LEU A 291 -31.72 -37.75 -48.77
C LEU A 291 -31.04 -36.92 -49.87
N GLU A 292 -29.95 -36.23 -49.54
CA GLU A 292 -29.16 -35.43 -50.49
C GLU A 292 -28.14 -36.25 -51.28
N GLY A 293 -27.94 -37.53 -50.94
CA GLY A 293 -27.02 -38.44 -51.62
C GLY A 293 -25.54 -38.15 -51.39
N VAL A 294 -25.22 -37.52 -50.25
CA VAL A 294 -23.87 -37.21 -49.77
C VAL A 294 -23.34 -38.32 -48.87
#